data_AF-A0A6B1KGC2-F1
#
_entry.id   AF-A0A6B1KGC2-F1
#
_cell.length_a   1.000
_cell.length_b   1.000
_cell.length_c   1.000
_cell.angle_alpha   90.00
_cell.angle_beta   90.00
_cell.angle_gamma   90.00
#
_symmetry.space_group_name_H-M   'P 1'
#
loop_
_entity.id
_entity.type
_entity.pdbx_description
1 polymer ?
#
loop_
_entity_poly.entity_id
_entity_poly.type
_entity_poly.pdbx_seq_one_letter_code
_entity_poly.pdbx_strand_id
1 'polypeptide(L)'
;MSANSPAPIPTSARNLLCVHAAFALLMTQVPPLFPPVLPEWRTPLWYAIALVTGILTVLVTVRPRTPRAVLLGIGWLQVLLALVNGFLVGDIAALLLASWLAVSALSLLAGQLPKRPRKALVAAHVVSSAAWVGIGVVFVALSVVALTTTDLHTAHVTYELMEEFDQTLLPWANVATTLTGIALGLTTKWGLIRYRWVAVKLGISVGILVMAFGFLHDAVVTAVEQSERLLRTGGTVAQVGANADVVLWGFATALFSLIAALLLSLYKPGGKTRRGRRQAARPTRRATAVRA
;
A
#
# COMPACT_ATOMS: atom_id res chain seq x y z
N MET A 1 11.72 7.27 -42.64
CA MET A 1 10.72 6.42 -41.92
C MET A 1 11.45 5.53 -40.90
N SER A 2 10.99 5.54 -39.63
CA SER A 2 11.16 4.49 -38.57
C SER A 2 11.40 4.97 -37.12
N ALA A 3 10.93 6.16 -36.72
CA ALA A 3 11.16 6.69 -35.36
C ALA A 3 10.08 6.35 -34.30
N ASN A 4 9.23 5.34 -34.48
CA ASN A 4 8.11 5.07 -33.56
C ASN A 4 7.87 3.58 -33.26
N SER A 5 8.91 2.77 -33.13
CA SER A 5 8.74 1.46 -32.49
C SER A 5 8.54 1.70 -30.98
N PRO A 6 7.40 1.32 -30.39
CA PRO A 6 7.20 1.46 -28.95
C PRO A 6 8.29 0.69 -28.21
N ALA A 7 8.81 1.28 -27.12
CA ALA A 7 9.82 0.62 -26.31
C ALA A 7 9.33 -0.78 -25.88
N PRO A 8 10.19 -1.81 -25.94
CA PRO A 8 9.79 -3.17 -25.60
C PRO A 8 9.32 -3.23 -24.15
N ILE A 9 8.21 -3.93 -23.92
CA ILE A 9 7.63 -4.09 -22.59
C ILE A 9 8.62 -4.85 -21.71
N PRO A 10 8.96 -4.35 -20.50
CA PRO A 10 9.96 -5.00 -19.66
C PRO A 10 9.47 -6.38 -19.20
N THR A 11 10.35 -7.37 -19.20
CA THR A 11 10.06 -8.74 -18.75
C THR A 11 9.50 -8.77 -17.32
N SER A 12 9.90 -7.83 -16.47
CA SER A 12 9.37 -7.68 -15.12
C SER A 12 7.87 -7.37 -15.09
N ALA A 13 7.34 -6.60 -16.06
CA ALA A 13 5.90 -6.32 -16.13
C ALA A 13 5.11 -7.60 -16.40
N ARG A 14 5.56 -8.40 -17.38
CA ARG A 14 4.96 -9.70 -17.69
C ARG A 14 4.98 -10.64 -16.48
N ASN A 15 6.14 -10.81 -15.84
CA ASN A 15 6.26 -11.71 -14.70
C ASN A 15 5.34 -11.28 -13.55
N LEU A 16 5.23 -9.97 -13.31
CA LEU A 16 4.35 -9.45 -12.27
C LEU A 16 2.87 -9.70 -12.58
N LEU A 17 2.46 -9.55 -13.84
CA LEU A 17 1.09 -9.86 -14.27
C LEU A 17 0.79 -11.37 -14.12
N CYS A 18 1.73 -12.24 -14.47
CA CYS A 18 1.59 -13.68 -14.23
C CYS A 18 1.42 -14.00 -12.73
N VAL A 19 2.26 -13.41 -11.87
CA VAL A 19 2.17 -13.56 -10.42
C VAL A 19 0.82 -13.05 -9.91
N HIS A 20 0.36 -11.90 -10.39
CA HIS A 20 -0.93 -11.34 -9.99
C HIS A 20 -2.10 -12.22 -10.42
N ALA A 21 -2.09 -12.76 -11.64
CA ALA A 21 -3.13 -13.66 -12.12
C ALA A 21 -3.16 -14.97 -11.30
N ALA A 22 -2.00 -15.56 -11.04
CA ALA A 22 -1.89 -16.76 -10.21
C ALA A 22 -2.36 -16.49 -8.77
N PHE A 23 -1.98 -15.34 -8.20
CA PHE A 23 -2.42 -14.91 -6.88
C PHE A 23 -3.95 -14.71 -6.82
N ALA A 24 -4.53 -14.05 -7.82
CA ALA A 24 -5.97 -13.85 -7.89
C ALA A 24 -6.74 -15.17 -8.00
N LEU A 25 -6.24 -16.13 -8.78
CA LEU A 25 -6.81 -17.48 -8.84
C LEU A 25 -6.67 -18.21 -7.50
N LEU A 26 -5.51 -18.14 -6.84
CA LEU A 26 -5.34 -18.74 -5.52
C LEU A 26 -6.36 -18.18 -4.51
N MET A 27 -6.59 -16.87 -4.52
CA MET A 27 -7.53 -16.22 -3.59
C MET A 27 -9.00 -16.60 -3.81
N THR A 28 -9.35 -17.20 -4.96
CA THR A 28 -10.68 -17.82 -5.14
C THR A 28 -10.84 -19.12 -4.36
N GLN A 29 -9.73 -19.78 -4.00
CA GLN A 29 -9.71 -21.08 -3.31
C GLN A 29 -9.45 -20.94 -1.80
N VAL A 30 -8.86 -19.82 -1.37
CA VAL A 30 -8.51 -19.56 0.03
C VAL A 30 -9.66 -18.82 0.71
N PRO A 31 -10.04 -19.20 1.95
CA PRO A 31 -11.01 -18.44 2.72
C PRO A 31 -10.52 -17.01 2.96
N PRO A 32 -11.41 -16.03 3.16
CA PRO A 32 -11.00 -14.68 3.46
C PRO A 32 -10.20 -14.63 4.76
N LEU A 33 -9.16 -13.78 4.81
CA LEU A 33 -8.35 -13.59 6.02
C LEU A 33 -9.16 -12.97 7.17
N PHE A 34 -10.10 -12.11 6.81
CA PHE A 34 -11.05 -11.45 7.71
C PHE A 34 -12.45 -11.53 7.10
N PRO A 35 -13.52 -11.60 7.90
CA PRO A 35 -14.89 -11.61 7.38
C PRO A 35 -15.13 -10.42 6.44
N PRO A 36 -15.42 -10.67 5.15
CA PRO A 36 -15.71 -9.60 4.21
C PRO A 36 -17.08 -8.97 4.52
N VAL A 37 -17.21 -7.68 4.24
CA VAL A 37 -18.48 -6.94 4.35
C VAL A 37 -19.52 -7.50 3.37
N LEU A 38 -19.08 -7.85 2.16
CA LEU A 38 -19.93 -8.41 1.10
C LEU A 38 -19.41 -9.78 0.65
N PRO A 39 -19.66 -10.86 1.42
CA PRO A 39 -19.10 -12.19 1.16
C PRO A 39 -19.49 -12.76 -0.21
N GLU A 40 -20.70 -12.48 -0.68
CA GLU A 40 -21.21 -12.96 -1.97
C GLU A 40 -20.40 -12.44 -3.17
N TRP A 41 -19.85 -11.23 -3.06
CA TRP A 41 -19.12 -10.56 -4.14
C TRP A 41 -17.63 -10.89 -4.17
N ARG A 42 -17.10 -11.46 -3.09
CA ARG A 42 -15.67 -11.76 -2.96
C ARG A 42 -15.16 -12.66 -4.08
N THR A 43 -15.75 -13.84 -4.24
CA THR A 43 -15.28 -14.83 -5.21
C THR A 43 -15.46 -14.36 -6.66
N PRO A 44 -16.62 -13.80 -7.07
CA PRO A 44 -16.79 -13.19 -8.40
C PRO A 44 -15.74 -12.12 -8.72
N LEU A 45 -15.41 -11.24 -7.76
CA LEU A 45 -14.43 -10.18 -7.98
C LEU A 45 -13.00 -10.73 -8.12
N TRP A 46 -12.62 -11.77 -7.37
CA TRP A 46 -11.33 -12.44 -7.57
C TRP A 46 -11.23 -13.10 -8.95
N TYR A 47 -12.30 -13.72 -9.46
CA TYR A 47 -12.34 -14.20 -10.84
C TYR A 47 -12.24 -13.07 -11.86
N ALA A 48 -12.92 -11.95 -11.64
CA ALA A 48 -12.80 -10.78 -12.52
C ALA A 48 -11.37 -10.22 -12.56
N ILE A 49 -10.72 -10.09 -11.39
CA ILE A 49 -9.32 -9.68 -11.29
C ILE A 49 -8.40 -10.67 -12.04
N ALA A 50 -8.59 -11.97 -11.84
CA ALA A 50 -7.82 -13.00 -12.53
C ALA A 50 -8.00 -12.94 -14.05
N LEU A 51 -9.24 -12.81 -14.52
CA LEU A 51 -9.58 -12.71 -15.94
C LEU A 51 -8.95 -11.48 -16.59
N VAL A 52 -9.15 -10.29 -16.00
CA VAL A 52 -8.61 -9.03 -16.53
C VAL A 52 -7.08 -9.06 -16.56
N THR A 53 -6.46 -9.61 -15.50
CA THR A 53 -5.00 -9.76 -15.44
C THR A 53 -4.48 -10.78 -16.46
N GLY A 54 -5.21 -11.89 -16.67
CA GLY A 54 -4.93 -12.87 -17.70
C GLY A 54 -4.97 -12.27 -19.11
N ILE A 55 -6.03 -11.51 -19.42
CA ILE A 55 -6.16 -10.76 -20.69
C ILE A 55 -4.96 -9.83 -20.86
N LEU A 56 -4.63 -9.04 -19.84
CA LEU A 56 -3.49 -8.12 -19.89
C LEU A 56 -2.16 -8.86 -20.12
N THR A 57 -1.97 -10.02 -19.47
CA THR A 57 -0.80 -10.88 -19.64
C THR A 57 -0.69 -11.39 -21.08
N VAL A 58 -1.80 -11.87 -21.67
CA VAL A 58 -1.85 -12.36 -23.06
C VAL A 58 -1.55 -11.24 -24.06
N LEU A 59 -2.12 -10.06 -23.86
CA LEU A 59 -1.86 -8.91 -24.74
C LEU A 59 -0.39 -8.48 -24.71
N VAL A 60 0.25 -8.48 -23.54
CA VAL A 60 1.67 -8.15 -23.37
C VAL A 60 2.60 -9.23 -23.92
N THR A 61 2.17 -10.50 -23.94
CA THR A 61 3.01 -11.65 -24.37
C THR A 61 2.87 -11.99 -25.84
N VAL A 62 1.64 -12.17 -26.31
CA VAL A 62 1.32 -12.71 -27.64
C VAL A 62 1.08 -11.61 -28.65
N ARG A 63 0.57 -10.44 -28.20
CA ARG A 63 0.19 -9.32 -29.09
C ARG A 63 0.96 -8.02 -28.77
N PRO A 64 2.29 -7.98 -28.96
CA PRO A 64 3.11 -6.79 -28.63
C PRO A 64 2.78 -5.53 -29.45
N ARG A 65 1.90 -5.63 -30.46
CA ARG A 65 1.37 -4.50 -31.24
C ARG A 65 0.15 -3.81 -30.59
N THR A 66 -0.31 -4.28 -29.43
CA THR A 66 -1.47 -3.69 -28.76
C THR A 66 -1.21 -2.21 -28.43
N PRO A 67 -2.13 -1.28 -28.75
CA PRO A 67 -1.94 0.14 -28.46
C PRO A 67 -1.72 0.37 -26.97
N ARG A 68 -0.77 1.24 -26.63
CA ARG A 68 -0.43 1.56 -25.23
C ARG A 68 -1.63 2.06 -24.43
N ALA A 69 -2.52 2.82 -25.04
CA ALA A 69 -3.74 3.30 -24.40
C ALA A 69 -4.65 2.15 -23.92
N VAL A 70 -4.75 1.07 -24.70
CA VAL A 70 -5.53 -0.12 -24.34
C VAL A 70 -4.89 -0.85 -23.16
N LEU A 71 -3.57 -1.05 -23.19
CA LEU A 71 -2.85 -1.68 -22.07
C LEU A 71 -3.00 -0.88 -20.77
N LEU A 72 -2.90 0.44 -20.84
CA LEU A 72 -3.08 1.32 -19.67
C LEU A 72 -4.54 1.35 -19.21
N GLY A 73 -5.51 1.35 -20.12
CA GLY A 73 -6.93 1.29 -19.79
C GLY A 73 -7.28 0.00 -19.03
N ILE A 74 -6.82 -1.15 -19.52
CA ILE A 74 -7.00 -2.44 -18.85
C ILE A 74 -6.24 -2.48 -17.51
N GLY A 75 -5.03 -1.91 -17.45
CA GLY A 75 -4.28 -1.81 -16.19
C GLY A 75 -4.97 -0.93 -15.15
N TRP A 76 -5.60 0.17 -15.55
CA TRP A 76 -6.42 0.99 -14.65
C TRP A 76 -7.69 0.27 -14.20
N LEU A 77 -8.38 -0.43 -15.10
CA LEU A 77 -9.51 -1.29 -14.74
C LEU A 77 -9.11 -2.33 -13.69
N GLN A 78 -7.93 -2.93 -13.85
CA GLN A 78 -7.39 -3.91 -12.92
C GLN A 78 -7.07 -3.31 -11.54
N VAL A 79 -6.50 -2.09 -11.48
CA VAL A 79 -6.33 -1.34 -10.23
C VAL A 79 -7.68 -1.03 -9.58
N LEU A 80 -8.67 -0.58 -10.36
CA LEU A 80 -10.01 -0.28 -9.86
C LEU A 80 -10.69 -1.52 -9.28
N LEU A 81 -10.62 -2.66 -9.97
CA LEU A 81 -11.17 -3.93 -9.47
C LEU A 81 -10.51 -4.35 -8.15
N ALA A 82 -9.19 -4.21 -8.02
CA ALA A 82 -8.48 -4.51 -6.77
C ALA A 82 -8.91 -3.57 -5.63
N LEU A 83 -9.09 -2.27 -5.91
CA LEU A 83 -9.55 -1.30 -4.91
C LEU A 83 -11.02 -1.53 -4.51
N VAL A 84 -11.90 -1.83 -5.47
CA VAL A 84 -13.30 -2.18 -5.21
C VAL A 84 -13.38 -3.45 -4.35
N ASN A 85 -12.63 -4.49 -4.69
CA ASN A 85 -12.60 -5.70 -3.87
C ASN A 85 -11.98 -5.44 -2.47
N GLY A 86 -10.97 -4.57 -2.40
CA GLY A 86 -10.35 -4.20 -1.12
C GLY A 86 -11.30 -3.44 -0.18
N PHE A 87 -11.98 -2.40 -0.68
CA PHE A 87 -12.77 -1.49 0.16
C PHE A 87 -14.26 -1.81 0.20
N LEU A 88 -14.87 -2.25 -0.91
CA LEU A 88 -16.31 -2.52 -0.95
C LEU A 88 -16.64 -3.92 -0.44
N VAL A 89 -15.82 -4.92 -0.79
CA VAL A 89 -15.97 -6.27 -0.24
C VAL A 89 -15.28 -6.41 1.13
N GLY A 90 -14.25 -5.59 1.42
CA GLY A 90 -13.49 -5.68 2.65
C GLY A 90 -12.41 -6.78 2.63
N ASP A 91 -11.95 -7.20 1.45
CA ASP A 91 -10.91 -8.24 1.34
C ASP A 91 -9.50 -7.62 1.49
N ILE A 92 -8.86 -7.85 2.63
CA ILE A 92 -7.52 -7.29 2.93
C ILE A 92 -6.45 -7.81 1.95
N ALA A 93 -6.55 -9.05 1.48
CA ALA A 93 -5.61 -9.59 0.50
C ALA A 93 -5.74 -8.86 -0.84
N ALA A 94 -6.95 -8.45 -1.22
CA ALA A 94 -7.17 -7.58 -2.36
C ALA A 94 -6.65 -6.17 -2.12
N LEU A 95 -6.95 -5.62 -0.94
CA LEU A 95 -6.58 -4.26 -0.54
C LEU A 95 -5.07 -4.05 -0.54
N LEU A 96 -4.31 -5.02 -0.04
CA LEU A 96 -2.86 -4.92 0.08
C LEU A 96 -2.16 -5.55 -1.12
N LEU A 97 -2.23 -6.88 -1.25
CA LEU A 97 -1.37 -7.60 -2.19
C LEU A 97 -1.81 -7.42 -3.64
N ALA A 98 -3.11 -7.53 -3.93
CA ALA A 98 -3.60 -7.36 -5.29
C ALA A 98 -3.36 -5.92 -5.77
N SER A 99 -3.73 -4.91 -4.99
CA SER A 99 -3.53 -3.50 -5.36
C SER A 99 -2.05 -3.13 -5.56
N TRP A 100 -1.12 -3.66 -4.75
CA TRP A 100 0.32 -3.41 -4.89
C TRP A 100 0.87 -3.99 -6.19
N LEU A 101 0.49 -5.23 -6.49
CA LEU A 101 0.86 -5.90 -7.74
C LEU A 101 0.24 -5.18 -8.94
N ALA A 102 -1.02 -4.73 -8.83
CA ALA A 102 -1.74 -3.98 -9.85
C ALA A 102 -1.00 -2.68 -10.24
N VAL A 103 -0.74 -1.84 -9.24
CA VAL A 103 -0.07 -0.55 -9.43
C VAL A 103 1.37 -0.74 -9.89
N SER A 104 2.05 -1.78 -9.42
CA SER A 104 3.39 -2.12 -9.89
C SER A 104 3.39 -2.52 -11.37
N ALA A 105 2.43 -3.34 -11.82
CA ALA A 105 2.29 -3.73 -13.23
C ALA A 105 1.99 -2.51 -14.10
N LEU A 106 0.97 -1.74 -13.71
CA LEU A 106 0.56 -0.52 -14.39
C LEU A 106 1.71 0.48 -14.50
N SER A 107 2.48 0.66 -13.43
CA SER A 107 3.64 1.58 -13.42
C SER A 107 4.75 1.12 -14.36
N LEU A 108 5.01 -0.18 -14.45
CA LEU A 108 5.99 -0.74 -15.39
C LEU A 108 5.53 -0.63 -16.85
N LEU A 109 4.23 -0.81 -17.12
CA LEU A 109 3.62 -0.59 -18.44
C LEU A 109 3.60 0.89 -18.82
N ALA A 110 3.37 1.77 -17.84
CA ALA A 110 3.39 3.22 -18.02
C ALA A 110 4.81 3.74 -18.23
N GLY A 111 5.83 3.14 -17.62
CA GLY A 111 7.21 3.61 -17.72
C GLY A 111 7.40 5.01 -17.12
N GLN A 112 8.39 5.77 -17.63
CA GLN A 112 8.67 7.10 -17.10
C GLN A 112 7.57 8.10 -17.46
N LEU A 113 6.99 8.75 -16.44
CA LEU A 113 5.91 9.70 -16.64
C LEU A 113 6.41 11.07 -17.12
N PRO A 114 5.71 11.74 -18.06
CA PRO A 114 5.99 13.11 -18.46
C PRO A 114 5.65 14.09 -17.32
N LYS A 115 6.04 15.37 -17.48
CA LYS A 115 6.00 16.38 -16.40
C LYS A 115 4.65 16.51 -15.69
N ARG A 116 3.54 16.61 -16.43
CA ARG A 116 2.19 16.85 -15.88
C ARG A 116 1.67 15.69 -14.99
N PRO A 117 1.52 14.46 -15.49
CA PRO A 117 1.04 13.34 -14.66
C PRO A 117 2.01 13.01 -13.52
N ARG A 118 3.31 13.21 -13.72
CA ARG A 118 4.28 13.07 -12.62
C ARG A 118 4.04 14.09 -11.51
N LYS A 119 3.71 15.35 -11.83
CA LYS A 119 3.39 16.38 -10.83
C LYS A 119 2.11 16.02 -10.07
N ALA A 120 1.08 15.54 -10.77
CA ALA A 120 -0.16 15.07 -10.15
C ALA A 120 0.10 13.88 -9.20
N LEU A 121 0.87 12.90 -9.63
CA LEU A 121 1.24 11.75 -8.81
C LEU A 121 2.06 12.15 -7.56
N VAL A 122 2.99 13.09 -7.71
CA VAL A 122 3.72 13.65 -6.55
C VAL A 122 2.77 14.37 -5.60
N ALA A 123 1.86 15.20 -6.11
CA ALA A 123 0.88 15.89 -5.27
C ALA A 123 -0.01 14.90 -4.51
N ALA A 124 -0.55 13.89 -5.20
CA ALA A 124 -1.35 12.83 -4.58
C ALA A 124 -0.57 12.10 -3.49
N HIS A 125 0.70 11.77 -3.73
CA HIS A 125 1.56 11.14 -2.72
C HIS A 125 1.81 12.03 -1.52
N VAL A 126 2.08 13.32 -1.72
CA VAL A 126 2.32 14.26 -0.62
C VAL A 126 1.06 14.45 0.22
N VAL A 127 -0.10 14.65 -0.40
CA VAL A 127 -1.37 14.83 0.30
C VAL A 127 -1.73 13.58 1.10
N SER A 128 -1.65 12.39 0.48
CA SER A 128 -1.92 11.13 1.20
C SER A 128 -0.93 10.86 2.33
N SER A 129 0.36 11.14 2.12
CA SER A 129 1.38 10.99 3.17
C SER A 129 1.12 11.94 4.34
N ALA A 130 0.75 13.19 4.06
CA ALA A 130 0.42 14.17 5.09
C ALA A 130 -0.83 13.76 5.87
N ALA A 131 -1.86 13.26 5.19
CA ALA A 131 -3.06 12.72 5.83
C ALA A 131 -2.70 11.54 6.75
N TRP A 132 -1.86 10.60 6.30
CA TRP A 132 -1.47 9.45 7.12
C TRP A 132 -0.68 9.85 8.36
N VAL A 133 0.25 10.81 8.24
CA VAL A 133 0.96 11.40 9.40
C VAL A 133 -0.04 12.08 10.34
N GLY A 134 -0.97 12.87 9.81
CA GLY A 134 -2.00 13.57 10.59
C GLY A 134 -2.88 12.61 11.38
N ILE A 135 -3.33 11.51 10.76
CA ILE A 135 -4.06 10.44 11.44
C ILE A 135 -3.20 9.85 12.56
N GLY A 136 -1.93 9.55 12.31
CA GLY A 136 -1.01 9.08 13.35
C GLY A 136 -0.90 10.04 14.55
N VAL A 137 -0.87 11.36 14.31
CA VAL A 137 -0.89 12.38 15.39
C VAL A 137 -2.19 12.33 16.18
N VAL A 138 -3.34 12.24 15.50
CA VAL A 138 -4.66 12.14 16.15
C VAL A 138 -4.73 10.89 17.01
N PHE A 139 -4.30 9.73 16.52
CA PHE A 139 -4.31 8.48 17.28
C PHE A 139 -3.42 8.54 18.52
N VAL A 140 -2.23 9.15 18.43
CA VAL A 140 -1.38 9.36 19.61
C VAL A 140 -2.08 10.30 20.60
N ALA A 141 -2.71 11.38 20.15
CA ALA A 141 -3.44 12.29 21.01
C ALA A 141 -4.63 11.60 21.72
N LEU A 142 -5.43 10.82 20.99
CA LEU A 142 -6.53 10.03 21.55
C LEU A 142 -6.02 8.98 22.56
N SER A 143 -4.91 8.32 22.26
CA SER A 143 -4.27 7.37 23.19
C SER A 143 -3.89 8.06 24.51
N VAL A 144 -3.33 9.27 24.44
CA VAL A 144 -2.97 10.07 25.64
C VAL A 144 -4.23 10.43 26.43
N VAL A 145 -5.31 10.84 25.77
CA VAL A 145 -6.59 11.13 26.43
C VAL A 145 -7.13 9.89 27.16
N ALA A 146 -7.17 8.75 26.47
CA ALA A 146 -7.64 7.48 27.04
C ALA A 146 -6.79 7.00 28.23
N LEU A 147 -5.48 7.27 28.21
CA LEU A 147 -4.55 6.92 29.30
C LEU A 147 -4.62 7.85 30.51
N THR A 148 -4.98 9.12 30.31
CA THR A 148 -4.92 10.15 31.36
C THR A 148 -6.27 10.46 32.00
N THR A 149 -7.37 10.07 31.35
CA THR A 149 -8.71 10.25 31.91
C THR A 149 -8.94 9.37 33.14
N THR A 150 -9.64 9.92 34.14
CA THR A 150 -10.14 9.17 35.29
C THR A 150 -11.56 8.65 35.09
N ASP A 151 -12.25 9.12 34.05
CA ASP A 151 -13.61 8.71 33.69
C ASP A 151 -13.58 7.58 32.66
N LEU A 152 -14.18 6.45 33.02
CA LEU A 152 -14.26 5.25 32.18
C LEU A 152 -15.11 5.49 30.94
N HIS A 153 -16.16 6.31 31.02
CA HIS A 153 -17.00 6.60 29.86
C HIS A 153 -16.23 7.40 28.80
N THR A 154 -15.49 8.41 29.22
CA THR A 154 -14.58 9.17 28.34
C THR A 154 -13.53 8.26 27.68
N ALA A 155 -12.94 7.32 28.43
CA ALA A 155 -11.98 6.36 27.86
C ALA A 155 -12.63 5.48 26.78
N HIS A 156 -13.81 4.94 27.05
CA HIS A 156 -14.56 4.09 26.11
C HIS A 156 -14.86 4.82 24.79
N VAL A 157 -15.47 6.01 24.86
CA VAL A 157 -15.78 6.82 23.67
C VAL A 157 -14.51 7.17 22.89
N THR A 158 -13.40 7.38 23.58
CA THR A 158 -12.10 7.64 22.92
C THR A 158 -11.63 6.42 22.13
N TYR A 159 -11.73 5.21 22.66
CA TYR A 159 -11.37 3.99 21.94
C TYR A 159 -12.34 3.69 20.79
N GLU A 160 -13.65 3.94 20.95
CA GLU A 160 -14.63 3.80 19.86
C GLU A 160 -14.30 4.74 18.69
N LEU A 161 -13.93 6.00 18.96
CA LEU A 161 -13.48 6.93 17.93
C LEU A 161 -12.21 6.45 17.21
N MET A 162 -11.28 5.83 17.96
CA MET A 162 -10.06 5.25 17.38
C MET A 162 -10.39 4.05 16.48
N GLU A 163 -11.29 3.17 16.91
CA GLU A 163 -11.76 2.04 16.10
C GLU A 163 -12.43 2.51 14.81
N GLU A 164 -13.32 3.51 14.90
CA GLU A 164 -14.00 4.08 13.73
C GLU A 164 -13.00 4.67 12.73
N PHE A 165 -12.00 5.43 13.21
CA PHE A 165 -10.95 5.96 12.33
C PHE A 165 -10.02 4.89 11.76
N ASP A 166 -9.80 3.81 12.50
CA ASP A 166 -8.98 2.66 12.07
C ASP A 166 -9.68 1.87 10.96
N GLN A 167 -11.01 1.81 10.97
CA GLN A 167 -11.81 1.17 9.93
C GLN A 167 -12.08 2.10 8.74
N THR A 168 -12.19 3.42 8.97
CA THR A 168 -12.54 4.39 7.93
C THR A 168 -11.31 5.08 7.34
N LEU A 169 -10.73 6.07 8.02
CA LEU A 169 -9.73 6.98 7.45
C LEU A 169 -8.36 6.33 7.24
N LEU A 170 -7.92 5.49 8.18
CA LEU A 170 -6.57 4.95 8.21
C LEU A 170 -6.28 4.04 6.99
N PRO A 171 -7.16 3.11 6.58
CA PRO A 171 -6.91 2.23 5.43
C PRO A 171 -6.81 3.02 4.12
N TRP A 172 -7.64 4.05 3.92
CA TRP A 172 -7.57 4.91 2.73
C TRP A 172 -6.26 5.69 2.65
N ALA A 173 -5.86 6.36 3.74
CA ALA A 173 -4.64 7.16 3.76
C ALA A 173 -3.38 6.30 3.54
N ASN A 174 -3.35 5.14 4.19
CA ASN A 174 -2.30 4.15 4.03
C ASN A 174 -2.22 3.64 2.59
N VAL A 175 -3.31 3.10 2.03
CA VAL A 175 -3.32 2.52 0.68
C VAL A 175 -2.98 3.59 -0.36
N ALA A 176 -3.55 4.79 -0.25
CA ALA A 176 -3.21 5.90 -1.13
C ALA A 176 -1.71 6.26 -1.08
N THR A 177 -1.13 6.36 0.12
CA THR A 177 0.29 6.69 0.29
C THR A 177 1.19 5.61 -0.28
N THR A 178 0.88 4.34 0.03
CA THR A 178 1.68 3.18 -0.38
C THR A 178 1.63 2.99 -1.89
N LEU A 179 0.44 3.02 -2.49
CA LEU A 179 0.27 2.86 -3.94
C LEU A 179 0.92 4.00 -4.72
N THR A 180 0.72 5.25 -4.29
CA THR A 180 1.38 6.40 -4.95
C THR A 180 2.90 6.36 -4.77
N GLY A 181 3.40 5.88 -3.62
CA GLY A 181 4.83 5.67 -3.36
C GLY A 181 5.44 4.61 -4.27
N ILE A 182 4.76 3.47 -4.44
CA ILE A 182 5.13 2.41 -5.39
C ILE A 182 5.19 2.97 -6.82
N ALA A 183 4.13 3.67 -7.22
CA ALA A 183 4.03 4.27 -8.55
C ALA A 183 5.15 5.29 -8.79
N LEU A 184 5.45 6.17 -7.83
CA LEU A 184 6.56 7.12 -7.92
C LEU A 184 7.91 6.39 -8.02
N GLY A 185 8.11 5.34 -7.24
CA GLY A 185 9.33 4.55 -7.28
C GLY A 185 9.58 3.94 -8.66
N LEU A 186 8.55 3.44 -9.34
CA LEU A 186 8.67 2.76 -10.63
C LEU A 186 8.61 3.68 -11.84
N THR A 187 7.89 4.80 -11.76
CA THR A 187 7.72 5.76 -12.87
C THR A 187 8.72 6.91 -12.88
N THR A 188 9.61 6.97 -11.89
CA THR A 188 10.68 7.99 -11.82
C THR A 188 12.07 7.36 -11.89
N LYS A 189 13.10 8.19 -12.00
CA LYS A 189 14.51 7.75 -12.03
C LYS A 189 14.98 7.05 -10.75
N TRP A 190 14.20 7.16 -9.67
CA TRP A 190 14.60 6.65 -8.36
C TRP A 190 14.60 5.13 -8.34
N GLY A 191 13.53 4.43 -8.73
CA GLY A 191 13.46 2.97 -8.61
C GLY A 191 13.24 2.52 -7.15
N LEU A 192 12.38 1.53 -6.91
CA LEU A 192 12.02 1.07 -5.55
C LEU A 192 13.21 0.59 -4.71
N ILE A 193 14.13 -0.16 -5.32
CA ILE A 193 15.26 -0.80 -4.62
C ILE A 193 16.61 -0.27 -5.14
N ARG A 194 16.62 0.83 -5.89
CA ARG A 194 17.85 1.36 -6.49
C ARG A 194 18.66 2.18 -5.50
N TYR A 195 17.99 2.91 -4.61
CA TYR A 195 18.58 3.73 -3.55
C TYR A 195 18.17 3.21 -2.19
N ARG A 196 19.11 3.21 -1.23
CA ARG A 196 18.87 2.66 0.11
C ARG A 196 17.71 3.38 0.80
N TRP A 197 17.67 4.71 0.74
CA TRP A 197 16.59 5.48 1.38
C TRP A 197 15.19 5.16 0.82
N VAL A 198 15.07 4.87 -0.48
CA VAL A 198 13.77 4.48 -1.07
C VAL A 198 13.33 3.11 -0.54
N ALA A 199 14.26 2.16 -0.50
CA ALA A 199 13.99 0.82 0.00
C ALA A 199 13.63 0.83 1.50
N VAL A 200 14.33 1.63 2.31
CA VAL A 200 14.03 1.77 3.73
C VAL A 200 12.65 2.40 3.95
N LYS A 201 12.27 3.44 3.19
CA LYS A 201 10.91 4.00 3.28
C LYS A 201 9.82 3.00 2.93
N LEU A 202 10.03 2.21 1.88
CA LEU A 202 9.09 1.16 1.52
C LEU A 202 9.01 0.10 2.62
N GLY A 203 10.14 -0.27 3.22
CA GLY A 203 10.20 -1.18 4.38
C GLY A 203 9.48 -0.63 5.60
N ILE A 204 9.64 0.67 5.90
CA ILE A 204 8.91 1.36 6.97
C ILE A 204 7.40 1.29 6.71
N SER A 205 6.97 1.66 5.51
CA SER A 205 5.55 1.61 5.12
C SER A 205 4.98 0.21 5.27
N VAL A 206 5.66 -0.82 4.74
CA VAL A 206 5.21 -2.22 4.89
C VAL A 206 5.21 -2.67 6.36
N GLY A 207 6.23 -2.28 7.14
CA GLY A 207 6.33 -2.63 8.56
C GLY A 207 5.19 -2.05 9.40
N ILE A 208 4.82 -0.78 9.15
CA ILE A 208 3.65 -0.15 9.78
C ILE A 208 2.39 -0.94 9.45
N LEU A 209 2.25 -1.47 8.23
CA LEU A 209 1.07 -2.20 7.79
C LEU A 209 0.95 -3.55 8.47
N VAL A 210 2.08 -4.26 8.56
CA VAL A 210 2.14 -5.53 9.28
C VAL A 210 1.80 -5.31 10.76
N MET A 211 2.31 -4.25 11.37
CA MET A 211 1.98 -3.90 12.75
C MET A 211 0.52 -3.50 12.91
N ALA A 212 -0.03 -2.73 11.99
CA ALA A 212 -1.41 -2.25 12.02
C ALA A 212 -2.41 -3.43 11.95
N PHE A 213 -2.34 -4.23 10.89
CA PHE A 213 -3.27 -5.34 10.67
C PHE A 213 -2.97 -6.59 11.49
N GLY A 214 -1.73 -6.77 11.97
CA GLY A 214 -1.34 -7.95 12.72
C GLY A 214 -1.48 -7.83 14.24
N PHE A 215 -1.67 -6.61 14.76
CA PHE A 215 -1.68 -6.39 16.21
C PHE A 215 -2.43 -5.14 16.65
N LEU A 216 -2.20 -4.00 15.99
CA LEU A 216 -2.70 -2.72 16.51
C LEU A 216 -4.23 -2.58 16.40
N HIS A 217 -4.82 -3.10 15.32
CA HIS A 217 -6.27 -3.20 15.16
C HIS A 217 -6.90 -3.98 16.33
N ASP A 218 -6.42 -5.20 16.58
CA ASP A 218 -6.91 -6.04 17.66
C ASP A 218 -6.72 -5.39 19.03
N ALA A 219 -5.62 -4.65 19.24
CA ALA A 219 -5.38 -3.93 20.48
C ALA A 219 -6.43 -2.82 20.72
N VAL A 220 -6.82 -2.09 19.68
CA VAL A 220 -7.88 -1.07 19.76
C VAL A 220 -9.23 -1.72 20.04
N VAL A 221 -9.61 -2.76 19.28
CA VAL A 221 -10.87 -3.49 19.47
C VAL A 221 -10.96 -4.09 20.88
N THR A 222 -9.88 -4.69 21.37
CA THR A 222 -9.82 -5.25 22.73
C THR A 222 -10.01 -4.15 23.78
N ALA A 223 -9.45 -2.96 23.58
CA ALA A 223 -9.64 -1.84 24.49
C ALA A 223 -11.10 -1.33 24.50
N VAL A 224 -11.78 -1.32 23.35
CA VAL A 224 -13.22 -1.03 23.24
C VAL A 224 -14.04 -2.06 24.00
N GLU A 225 -13.87 -3.36 23.71
CA GLU A 225 -14.63 -4.44 24.34
C GLU A 225 -14.43 -4.49 25.87
N GLN A 226 -13.20 -4.25 26.33
CA GLN A 226 -12.91 -4.21 27.76
C GLN A 226 -13.55 -3.01 28.44
N SER A 227 -13.45 -1.82 27.86
CA SER A 227 -14.05 -0.62 28.44
C SER A 227 -15.58 -0.71 28.47
N GLU A 228 -16.21 -1.29 27.43
CA GLU A 228 -17.64 -1.56 27.39
C GLU A 228 -18.08 -2.55 28.50
N ARG A 229 -17.34 -3.65 28.68
CA ARG A 229 -17.60 -4.60 29.77
C ARG A 229 -17.52 -3.92 31.13
N LEU A 230 -16.50 -3.12 31.37
CA LEU A 230 -16.31 -2.44 32.65
C LEU A 230 -17.42 -1.44 32.92
N LEU A 231 -17.93 -0.73 31.91
CA LEU A 231 -19.08 0.16 32.05
C LEU A 231 -20.32 -0.61 32.52
N ARG A 232 -20.55 -1.82 32.00
CA ARG A 232 -21.69 -2.67 32.40
C ARG A 232 -21.55 -3.25 33.79
N THR A 233 -20.32 -3.57 34.23
CA THR A 233 -20.07 -4.23 35.52
C THR A 233 -19.69 -3.27 36.65
N GLY A 234 -19.61 -1.96 36.39
CA GLY A 234 -19.19 -0.96 37.40
C GLY A 234 -17.68 -0.96 37.70
N GLY A 235 -16.86 -1.24 36.69
CA GLY A 235 -15.39 -1.25 36.79
C GLY A 235 -14.77 0.16 36.77
N THR A 236 -13.44 0.18 36.72
CA THR A 236 -12.65 1.43 36.73
C THR A 236 -11.71 1.49 35.53
N VAL A 237 -11.35 2.72 35.10
CA VAL A 237 -10.45 2.95 33.96
C VAL A 237 -9.07 2.31 34.15
N ALA A 238 -8.58 2.18 35.38
CA ALA A 238 -7.29 1.57 35.68
C ALA A 238 -7.19 0.10 35.19
N GLN A 239 -8.33 -0.60 35.08
CA GLN A 239 -8.38 -1.99 34.62
C GLN A 239 -8.18 -2.13 33.10
N VAL A 240 -8.27 -1.04 32.34
CA VAL A 240 -7.96 -1.00 30.88
C VAL A 240 -6.46 -0.77 30.63
N GLY A 241 -5.71 -0.30 31.64
CA GLY A 241 -4.38 0.31 31.49
C GLY A 241 -3.35 -0.50 30.71
N ALA A 242 -3.32 -1.83 30.84
CA ALA A 242 -2.35 -2.66 30.12
C ALA A 242 -2.52 -2.61 28.58
N ASN A 243 -3.76 -2.51 28.10
CA ASN A 243 -4.04 -2.38 26.66
C ASN A 243 -3.88 -0.93 26.19
N ALA A 244 -4.13 0.03 27.07
CA ALA A 244 -3.94 1.44 26.79
C ALA A 244 -2.47 1.79 26.46
N ASP A 245 -1.52 1.21 27.20
CA ASP A 245 -0.08 1.38 26.92
C ASP A 245 0.32 0.82 25.56
N VAL A 246 -0.19 -0.37 25.22
CA VAL A 246 0.04 -1.02 23.94
C VAL A 246 -0.44 -0.16 22.78
N VAL A 247 -1.66 0.38 22.89
CA VAL A 247 -2.26 1.25 21.88
C VAL A 247 -1.40 2.51 21.70
N LEU A 248 -1.04 3.20 22.79
CA LEU A 248 -0.20 4.40 22.72
C LEU A 248 1.15 4.13 22.04
N TRP A 249 1.89 3.13 22.52
CA TRP A 249 3.24 2.86 22.00
C TRP A 249 3.21 2.33 20.58
N GLY A 250 2.17 1.59 20.19
CA GLY A 250 1.95 1.14 18.83
C GLY A 250 1.76 2.32 17.86
N PHE A 251 0.83 3.23 18.15
CA PHE A 251 0.59 4.41 17.31
C PHE A 251 1.73 5.42 17.36
N ALA A 252 2.40 5.59 18.51
CA ALA A 252 3.60 6.42 18.61
C ALA A 252 4.74 5.88 17.74
N THR A 253 4.98 4.57 17.77
CA THR A 253 5.99 3.92 16.92
C THR A 253 5.65 4.08 15.44
N ALA A 254 4.38 3.94 15.05
CA ALA A 254 3.93 4.20 13.68
C ALA A 254 4.21 5.66 13.27
N LEU A 255 3.85 6.63 14.12
CA LEU A 255 4.04 8.06 13.87
C LEU A 255 5.52 8.40 13.71
N PHE A 256 6.38 7.96 14.65
CA PHE A 256 7.83 8.18 14.55
C PHE A 256 8.42 7.54 13.30
N SER A 257 7.92 6.36 12.90
CA SER A 257 8.33 5.70 11.67
C SER A 257 7.94 6.52 10.43
N LEU A 258 6.73 7.10 10.38
CA LEU A 258 6.32 7.99 9.30
C LEU A 258 7.16 9.27 9.25
N ILE A 259 7.47 9.87 10.41
CA ILE A 259 8.37 11.03 10.49
C ILE A 259 9.76 10.65 9.98
N ALA A 260 10.30 9.50 10.36
CA ALA A 260 11.57 9.00 9.83
C ALA A 260 11.49 8.85 8.30
N ALA A 261 10.42 8.26 7.76
CA ALA A 261 10.22 8.14 6.32
C ALA A 261 10.15 9.51 5.60
N LEU A 262 9.58 10.54 6.25
CA LEU A 262 9.61 11.92 5.78
C LEU A 262 11.03 12.49 5.78
N LEU A 263 11.78 12.35 6.88
CA LEU A 263 13.16 12.82 6.98
C LEU A 263 14.07 12.15 5.94
N LEU A 264 13.91 10.84 5.71
CA LEU A 264 14.58 10.11 4.62
C LEU A 264 14.24 10.71 3.24
N SER A 265 13.08 11.34 3.07
CA SER A 265 12.68 12.03 1.83
C SER A 265 13.50 13.29 1.56
N LEU A 266 13.76 14.04 2.63
CA LEU A 266 14.38 15.34 2.58
C LEU A 266 15.90 15.19 2.46
N TYR A 267 16.50 14.43 3.38
CA TYR A 267 17.95 14.26 3.45
C TYR A 267 18.50 13.23 2.47
N LYS A 268 17.66 12.28 2.00
CA LYS A 268 18.02 11.20 1.07
C LYS A 268 19.33 10.50 1.43
N PRO A 269 19.47 10.02 2.68
CA PRO A 269 20.72 9.44 3.15
C PRO A 269 21.05 8.14 2.41
N GLY A 270 22.33 7.94 2.08
CA GLY A 270 22.83 6.71 1.49
C GLY A 270 22.64 6.61 -0.03
N GLY A 271 23.74 6.31 -0.72
CA GLY A 271 23.79 6.16 -2.17
C GLY A 271 23.05 4.93 -2.72
N LYS A 272 23.45 4.51 -3.93
CA LYS A 272 22.82 3.38 -4.64
C LYS A 272 23.02 2.05 -3.88
N THR A 273 22.01 1.18 -3.90
CA THR A 273 22.09 -0.20 -3.40
C THR A 273 23.07 -1.03 -4.23
N ARG A 274 23.50 -2.21 -3.75
CA ARG A 274 24.36 -3.13 -4.52
C ARG A 274 23.73 -3.46 -5.89
N ARG A 275 22.41 -3.66 -5.92
CA ARG A 275 21.63 -3.87 -7.15
C ARG A 275 21.62 -2.63 -8.05
N GLY A 276 21.40 -1.44 -7.48
CA GLY A 276 21.44 -0.17 -8.22
C GLY A 276 22.81 0.16 -8.80
N ARG A 277 23.91 -0.21 -8.11
CA ARG A 277 25.28 -0.10 -8.62
C ARG A 277 25.54 -1.06 -9.79
N ARG A 278 25.14 -2.33 -9.66
CA ARG A 278 25.24 -3.33 -10.75
C ARG A 278 24.47 -2.93 -12.01
N GLN A 279 23.28 -2.35 -11.85
CA GLN A 279 22.49 -1.84 -12.98
C GLN A 279 23.12 -0.62 -13.64
N ALA A 280 23.76 0.27 -12.87
CA ALA A 280 24.49 1.42 -13.41
C ALA A 280 25.83 1.04 -14.06
N ALA A 281 26.48 -0.02 -13.57
CA ALA A 281 27.75 -0.53 -14.09
C ALA A 281 27.59 -1.45 -15.30
N ARG A 282 26.36 -1.84 -15.68
CA ARG A 282 26.11 -2.65 -16.87
C ARG A 282 26.38 -1.75 -18.08
N PRO A 283 27.50 -1.93 -18.81
CA PRO A 283 27.81 -1.06 -19.94
C PRO A 283 26.74 -1.26 -21.00
N THR A 284 26.40 -0.20 -21.72
CA THR A 284 25.58 -0.27 -22.93
C THR A 284 26.31 -1.16 -23.94
N ARG A 285 26.08 -2.48 -23.89
CA ARG A 285 26.69 -3.52 -24.73
C ARG A 285 26.14 -3.47 -26.17
N ARG A 286 25.99 -2.26 -26.71
CA ARG A 286 25.47 -1.93 -28.04
C ARG A 286 26.34 -0.93 -28.79
N ALA A 287 27.34 -0.30 -28.16
CA ALA A 287 28.22 0.65 -28.81
C ALA A 287 29.55 0.05 -29.32
N THR A 288 29.95 -1.13 -28.84
CA THR A 288 31.23 -1.77 -29.21
C THR A 288 31.14 -2.85 -30.29
N ALA A 289 29.93 -3.25 -30.72
CA ALA A 289 29.73 -4.23 -31.78
C ALA A 289 29.52 -3.59 -33.18
N VAL A 290 29.63 -2.26 -33.29
CA VAL A 290 29.52 -1.51 -34.56
C VAL A 290 30.89 -1.01 -35.03
N ARG A 291 31.97 -1.42 -34.35
CA ARG A 291 33.35 -0.99 -34.65
C ARG A 291 34.35 -2.14 -34.78
N ALA A 292 33.86 -3.37 -34.96
CA ALA A 292 34.68 -4.54 -35.27
C ALA A 292 34.25 -5.09 -36.63
#